data_AF-A0A2V6U2W6-F1
#
_entry.id   AF-A0A2V6U2W6-F1
#
_cell.length_a   1.000
_cell.length_b   1.000
_cell.length_c   1.000
_cell.angle_alpha   90.00
_cell.angle_beta   90.00
_cell.angle_gamma   90.00
#
_symmetry.space_group_name_H-M   'P 1'
#
loop_
_entity.id
_entity.type
_entity.pdbx_description
1 polymer ?
#
loop_
_entity_poly.entity_id
_entity_poly.type
_entity_poly.pdbx_seq_one_letter_code
_entity_poly.pdbx_strand_id
1 'polypeptide(L)'
;MSSFWRLAMEGRAFYTVPSDHYNCPVGSYTHNLPLPPERAGELPTVLEIMSGLGYLKMDEVPGIPRLPRTPGAIVYAPLADTPVDPDVVLFIGPPGRLMLLQEAALRAGVAAQVPFLGRPTCMALPAALAGGVVASTGCIGNRVYTGAGDDELYVAVPGRDLARVADEAETIAKANAALADYHRGRRASLATE
;
A
#
# COMPACT_ATOMS: atom_id res chain seq x y z
N MET A 1 7.48 8.51 -6.30
CA MET A 1 8.31 8.41 -5.08
C MET A 1 7.39 8.42 -3.86
N SER A 2 7.69 7.69 -2.77
CA SER A 2 6.80 7.60 -1.59
C SER A 2 6.57 8.96 -0.90
N SER A 3 7.44 9.94 -1.11
CA SER A 3 7.23 11.33 -0.67
C SER A 3 5.96 11.95 -1.26
N PHE A 4 5.55 11.57 -2.47
CA PHE A 4 4.31 12.07 -3.07
C PHE A 4 3.07 11.59 -2.30
N TRP A 5 3.12 10.39 -1.72
CA TRP A 5 2.07 9.90 -0.84
C TRP A 5 1.96 10.78 0.41
N ARG A 6 3.10 11.10 1.05
CA ARG A 6 3.14 12.02 2.21
C ARG A 6 2.51 13.38 1.88
N LEU A 7 2.90 13.98 0.76
CA LEU A 7 2.35 15.28 0.34
C LEU A 7 0.83 15.24 0.16
N ALA A 8 0.29 14.14 -0.39
CA ALA A 8 -1.15 13.97 -0.53
C ALA A 8 -1.84 13.74 0.82
N MET A 9 -1.25 12.95 1.72
CA MET A 9 -1.74 12.76 3.09
C MET A 9 -1.76 14.07 3.90
N GLU A 10 -0.85 15.00 3.60
CA GLU A 10 -0.80 16.36 4.15
C GLU A 10 -1.85 17.30 3.52
N GLY A 11 -2.76 16.78 2.69
CA GLY A 11 -3.90 17.53 2.14
C GLY A 11 -3.70 18.09 0.73
N ARG A 12 -2.59 17.77 0.04
CA ARG A 12 -2.32 18.32 -1.29
C ARG A 12 -2.93 17.48 -2.41
N ALA A 13 -3.65 18.12 -3.32
CA ALA A 13 -4.00 17.55 -4.62
C ALA A 13 -3.04 18.05 -5.70
N PHE A 14 -2.37 17.16 -6.42
CA PHE A 14 -1.42 17.48 -7.48
C PHE A 14 -1.26 16.30 -8.44
N TYR A 15 -0.57 16.52 -9.56
CA TYR A 15 -0.16 15.44 -10.45
C TYR A 15 1.35 15.47 -10.66
N THR A 16 1.89 14.34 -11.09
CA THR A 16 3.27 14.19 -11.52
C THR A 16 3.32 13.60 -12.92
N VAL A 17 4.44 13.80 -13.59
CA VAL A 17 4.80 13.16 -14.86
C VAL A 17 5.94 12.17 -14.64
N PRO A 18 6.25 11.27 -15.59
CA PRO A 18 7.31 10.26 -15.42
C PRO A 18 8.64 10.79 -14.87
N SER A 19 9.08 11.97 -15.33
CA SER A 19 10.35 12.57 -14.91
C SER A 19 10.43 12.90 -13.42
N ASP A 20 9.31 13.17 -12.76
CA ASP A 20 9.28 13.44 -11.32
C ASP A 20 9.60 12.19 -10.47
N HIS A 21 9.52 11.00 -11.07
CA HIS A 21 9.71 9.72 -10.39
C HIS A 21 11.12 9.15 -10.53
N TYR A 22 11.94 9.67 -11.45
CA TYR A 22 13.24 9.09 -11.78
C TYR A 22 14.20 9.04 -10.59
N ASN A 23 14.00 9.89 -9.58
CA ASN A 23 14.76 9.88 -8.33
C ASN A 23 14.51 8.67 -7.41
N CYS A 24 13.64 7.75 -7.81
CA CYS A 24 13.42 6.49 -7.12
C CYS A 24 13.45 5.34 -8.14
N PRO A 25 14.59 4.68 -8.38
CA PRO A 25 14.70 3.60 -9.38
C PRO A 25 13.75 2.43 -9.12
N VAL A 26 13.60 2.00 -7.86
CA VAL A 26 12.65 0.94 -7.46
C VAL A 26 11.19 1.39 -7.65
N GLY A 27 10.89 2.65 -7.36
CA GLY A 27 9.59 3.26 -7.63
C GLY A 27 9.30 3.30 -9.13
N SER A 28 10.26 3.71 -9.94
CA SER A 28 10.15 3.74 -11.40
C SER A 28 9.93 2.34 -11.98
N TYR A 29 10.65 1.34 -11.47
CA TYR A 29 10.48 -0.06 -11.85
C TYR A 29 9.05 -0.56 -11.58
N THR A 30 8.54 -0.39 -10.35
CA THR A 30 7.17 -0.81 -9.97
C THR A 30 6.08 -0.04 -10.72
N HIS A 31 6.31 1.21 -11.07
CA HIS A 31 5.36 2.04 -11.82
C HIS A 31 5.50 1.90 -13.34
N ASN A 32 6.38 1.00 -13.81
CA ASN A 32 6.66 0.81 -15.23
C ASN A 32 7.07 2.13 -15.95
N LEU A 33 7.85 2.95 -15.25
CA LEU A 33 8.42 4.20 -15.74
C LEU A 33 9.87 3.91 -16.17
N PRO A 34 10.17 3.84 -17.47
CA PRO A 34 11.54 3.64 -17.91
C PRO A 34 12.40 4.84 -17.50
N LEU A 35 13.54 4.56 -16.88
CA LEU A 35 14.55 5.59 -16.62
C LEU A 35 15.18 6.02 -17.96
N PRO A 36 15.56 7.30 -18.10
CA PRO A 36 16.23 7.76 -19.30
C PRO A 36 17.64 7.14 -19.41
N PRO A 37 18.24 7.07 -20.61
CA PRO A 37 19.50 6.34 -20.85
C PRO A 37 20.64 6.73 -19.90
N GLU A 38 20.76 8.01 -19.57
CA GLU A 38 21.77 8.55 -18.66
C GLU A 38 21.61 8.08 -17.20
N ARG A 39 20.45 7.53 -16.84
CA ARG A 39 20.12 6.98 -15.50
C ARG A 39 19.88 5.47 -15.50
N ALA A 40 20.09 4.78 -16.63
CA ALA A 40 19.77 3.36 -16.78
C ALA A 40 20.51 2.46 -15.77
N GLY A 41 21.70 2.87 -15.31
CA GLY A 41 22.50 2.14 -14.31
C GLY A 41 21.98 2.24 -12.88
N GLU A 42 21.09 3.18 -12.55
CA GLU A 42 20.71 3.44 -11.16
C GLU A 42 19.92 2.29 -10.52
N LEU A 43 19.01 1.65 -11.27
CA LEU A 43 18.26 0.50 -10.75
C LEU A 43 19.20 -0.69 -10.44
N PRO A 44 20.07 -1.15 -11.38
CA PRO A 44 21.08 -2.16 -11.07
C PRO A 44 21.94 -1.81 -9.84
N THR A 45 22.45 -0.59 -9.74
CA THR A 45 23.28 -0.15 -8.60
C THR A 45 22.51 -0.24 -7.28
N VAL A 46 21.26 0.23 -7.22
CA VAL A 46 20.44 0.14 -6.00
C VAL A 46 20.16 -1.31 -5.63
N LEU A 47 19.86 -2.18 -6.60
CA LEU A 47 19.64 -3.61 -6.35
C LEU A 47 20.89 -4.31 -5.84
N GLU A 48 22.07 -3.98 -6.39
CA GLU A 48 23.36 -4.50 -5.92
C GLU A 48 23.64 -4.08 -4.47
N ILE A 49 23.42 -2.81 -4.12
CA ILE A 49 23.53 -2.34 -2.74
C ILE A 49 22.58 -3.10 -1.81
N MET A 50 21.30 -3.21 -2.19
CA MET A 50 20.30 -3.93 -1.39
C MET A 50 20.68 -5.41 -1.22
N SER A 51 21.20 -6.06 -2.26
CA SER A 51 21.61 -7.45 -2.18
C SER A 51 22.88 -7.66 -1.38
N GLY A 52 23.89 -6.79 -1.55
CA GLY A 52 25.12 -6.80 -0.77
C GLY A 52 24.91 -6.57 0.73
N LEU A 53 23.88 -5.79 1.10
CA LEU A 53 23.43 -5.61 2.49
C LEU A 53 22.58 -6.77 3.01
N GLY A 54 22.28 -7.78 2.19
CA GLY A 54 21.38 -8.89 2.53
C GLY A 54 19.91 -8.47 2.65
N TYR A 55 19.55 -7.26 2.21
CA TYR A 55 18.17 -6.76 2.28
C TYR A 55 17.24 -7.52 1.34
N LEU A 56 17.73 -7.89 0.15
CA LEU A 56 17.02 -8.74 -0.82
C LEU A 56 17.93 -9.73 -1.53
N LYS A 57 17.35 -10.84 -1.98
CA LYS A 57 17.97 -11.76 -2.93
C LYS A 57 17.52 -11.41 -4.34
N MET A 58 18.41 -11.55 -5.31
CA MET A 58 18.14 -11.16 -6.70
C MET A 58 17.06 -12.02 -7.39
N ASP A 59 16.83 -13.24 -6.92
CA ASP A 59 15.74 -14.12 -7.37
C ASP A 59 14.35 -13.61 -6.99
N GLU A 60 14.24 -12.67 -6.05
CA GLU A 60 12.98 -12.02 -5.68
C GLU A 60 12.55 -10.95 -6.70
N VAL A 61 13.50 -10.34 -7.42
CA VAL A 61 13.26 -9.17 -8.29
C VAL A 61 12.25 -9.44 -9.42
N PRO A 62 12.29 -10.59 -10.13
CA PRO A 62 11.29 -10.92 -11.14
C PRO A 62 9.86 -11.03 -10.60
N GLY A 63 9.70 -11.33 -9.31
CA GLY A 63 8.40 -11.48 -8.66
C GLY A 63 7.74 -10.16 -8.24
N ILE A 64 8.45 -9.03 -8.34
CA ILE A 64 7.93 -7.72 -7.95
C ILE A 64 6.87 -7.25 -8.95
N PRO A 65 5.60 -7.05 -8.55
CA PRO A 65 4.55 -6.57 -9.43
C PRO A 65 4.85 -5.18 -10.01
N ARG A 66 4.46 -4.97 -11.27
CA ARG A 66 4.63 -3.72 -12.02
C ARG A 66 3.32 -3.28 -12.63
N LEU A 67 3.14 -1.98 -12.83
CA LEU A 67 2.02 -1.46 -13.60
C LEU A 67 2.07 -2.03 -15.03
N PRO A 68 0.93 -2.45 -15.61
CA PRO A 68 0.92 -3.09 -16.93
C PRO A 68 1.26 -2.12 -18.06
N ARG A 69 1.16 -0.80 -17.82
CA ARG A 69 1.43 0.27 -18.78
C ARG A 69 2.14 1.42 -18.09
N THR A 70 2.93 2.17 -18.85
CA THR A 70 3.56 3.42 -18.40
C THR A 70 2.50 4.52 -18.30
N PRO A 71 2.22 5.09 -17.12
CA PRO A 71 1.29 6.21 -17.00
C PRO A 71 1.89 7.49 -17.60
N GLY A 72 1.06 8.29 -18.29
CA GLY A 72 1.45 9.61 -18.81
C GLY A 72 1.49 10.69 -17.72
N ALA A 73 0.64 10.55 -16.71
CA ALA A 73 0.64 11.34 -15.48
C ALA A 73 0.11 10.47 -14.33
N ILE A 74 0.43 10.84 -13.09
CA ILE A 74 -0.10 10.20 -11.88
C ILE A 74 -0.70 11.30 -11.00
N VAL A 75 -1.96 11.15 -10.63
CA VAL A 75 -2.67 12.09 -9.74
C VAL A 75 -2.56 11.59 -8.30
N TYR A 76 -2.27 12.52 -7.40
CA TYR A 76 -2.20 12.32 -5.96
C TYR A 76 -3.12 13.32 -5.27
N ALA A 77 -4.05 12.83 -4.46
CA ALA A 77 -4.95 13.67 -3.68
C ALA A 77 -5.48 12.90 -2.46
N PRO A 78 -5.91 13.60 -1.39
CA PRO A 78 -6.84 13.05 -0.42
C PRO A 78 -8.07 12.48 -1.13
N LEU A 79 -8.62 11.37 -0.63
CA LEU A 79 -9.79 10.72 -1.26
C LEU A 79 -10.98 11.67 -1.42
N ALA A 80 -11.22 12.55 -0.44
CA ALA A 80 -12.32 13.52 -0.48
C ALA A 80 -12.11 14.63 -1.53
N ASP A 81 -10.87 14.86 -1.95
CA ASP A 81 -10.45 15.98 -2.82
C ASP A 81 -9.97 15.49 -4.19
N THR A 82 -10.18 14.21 -4.53
CA THR A 82 -9.69 13.65 -5.79
C THR A 82 -10.42 14.28 -6.99
N PRO A 83 -9.69 14.82 -7.99
CA PRO A 83 -10.31 15.48 -9.15
C PRO A 83 -10.87 14.49 -10.18
N VAL A 84 -10.53 13.21 -10.04
CA VAL A 84 -10.95 12.09 -10.89
C VAL A 84 -11.16 10.85 -10.03
N ASP A 85 -11.90 9.86 -10.52
CA ASP A 85 -12.02 8.57 -9.85
C ASP A 85 -10.61 7.94 -9.64
N PRO A 86 -10.25 7.54 -8.41
CA PRO A 86 -8.92 7.02 -8.15
C PRO A 86 -8.77 5.60 -8.70
N ASP A 87 -7.61 5.28 -9.27
CA ASP A 87 -7.28 3.89 -9.63
C ASP A 87 -7.06 3.02 -8.38
N VAL A 88 -6.43 3.60 -7.34
CA VAL A 88 -6.12 2.97 -6.06
C VAL A 88 -6.20 4.01 -4.95
N VAL A 89 -6.78 3.64 -3.82
CA VAL A 89 -6.73 4.40 -2.56
C VAL A 89 -5.78 3.71 -1.59
N LEU A 90 -4.83 4.46 -1.05
CA LEU A 90 -3.87 3.97 -0.07
C LEU A 90 -4.28 4.44 1.33
N PHE A 91 -4.54 3.48 2.22
CA PHE A 91 -4.80 3.71 3.63
C PHE A 91 -3.54 3.43 4.44
N ILE A 92 -3.18 4.33 5.34
CA ILE A 92 -2.01 4.22 6.21
C ILE A 92 -2.47 4.50 7.63
N GLY A 93 -2.09 3.65 8.56
CA GLY A 93 -2.42 3.86 9.96
C GLY A 93 -2.35 2.59 10.82
N PRO A 94 -2.94 2.62 12.02
CA PRO A 94 -2.76 1.57 13.01
C PRO A 94 -3.29 0.20 12.56
N PRO A 95 -2.59 -0.92 12.86
CA PRO A 95 -3.00 -2.26 12.49
C PRO A 95 -4.45 -2.59 12.85
N GLY A 96 -4.90 -2.20 14.04
CA GLY A 96 -6.28 -2.47 14.47
C GLY A 96 -7.35 -1.77 13.62
N ARG A 97 -7.03 -0.62 13.00
CA ARG A 97 -7.94 0.08 12.08
C ARG A 97 -7.90 -0.54 10.69
N LEU A 98 -6.70 -0.88 10.21
CA LEU A 98 -6.52 -1.52 8.91
C LEU A 98 -7.02 -2.98 8.89
N MET A 99 -7.07 -3.65 10.04
CA MET A 99 -7.74 -4.93 10.23
C MET A 99 -9.23 -4.85 9.83
N LEU A 100 -9.95 -3.82 10.28
CA LEU A 100 -11.37 -3.64 9.92
C LEU A 100 -11.54 -3.46 8.41
N LEU A 101 -10.63 -2.70 7.79
CA LEU A 101 -10.64 -2.50 6.33
C LEU A 101 -10.39 -3.81 5.57
N GLN A 102 -9.45 -4.64 6.06
CA GLN A 102 -9.18 -5.96 5.49
C GLN A 102 -10.35 -6.93 5.67
N GLU A 103 -10.99 -6.95 6.85
CA GLU A 103 -12.17 -7.77 7.10
C GLU A 103 -13.37 -7.33 6.23
N ALA A 104 -13.55 -6.03 6.01
CA ALA A 104 -14.54 -5.51 5.08
C ALA A 104 -14.25 -5.95 3.65
N ALA A 105 -12.98 -5.91 3.21
CA ALA A 105 -12.57 -6.41 1.90
C ALA A 105 -12.79 -7.93 1.74
N LEU A 106 -12.54 -8.71 2.80
CA LEU A 106 -12.81 -10.15 2.82
C LEU A 106 -14.31 -10.42 2.68
N ARG A 107 -15.13 -9.71 3.47
CA ARG A 107 -16.59 -9.85 3.43
C ARG A 107 -17.18 -9.43 2.08
N ALA A 108 -16.66 -8.38 1.48
CA ALA A 108 -17.03 -7.92 0.14
C ALA A 108 -16.55 -8.86 -0.98
N GLY A 109 -15.69 -9.85 -0.68
CA GLY A 109 -15.13 -10.78 -1.66
C GLY A 109 -14.11 -10.13 -2.61
N VAL A 110 -13.42 -9.08 -2.16
CA VAL A 110 -12.45 -8.30 -2.96
C VAL A 110 -11.04 -8.31 -2.40
N ALA A 111 -10.79 -9.05 -1.31
CA ALA A 111 -9.45 -9.24 -0.78
C ALA A 111 -8.59 -10.08 -1.75
N ALA A 112 -7.41 -9.56 -2.10
CA ALA A 112 -6.47 -10.28 -2.94
C ALA A 112 -5.91 -11.49 -2.21
N GLN A 113 -5.73 -12.59 -2.93
CA GLN A 113 -5.10 -13.81 -2.41
C GLN A 113 -3.57 -13.74 -2.54
N VAL A 114 -2.98 -12.69 -1.96
CA VAL A 114 -1.53 -12.47 -1.95
C VAL A 114 -1.01 -12.36 -0.52
N PRO A 115 0.26 -12.73 -0.25
CA PRO A 115 0.85 -12.55 1.07
C PRO A 115 0.85 -11.08 1.50
N PHE A 116 1.00 -10.88 2.81
CA PHE A 116 1.26 -9.56 3.35
C PHE A 116 2.60 -9.02 2.83
N LEU A 117 2.57 -7.91 2.10
CA LEU A 117 3.71 -7.45 1.31
C LEU A 117 4.76 -6.72 2.17
N GLY A 118 5.95 -7.30 2.29
CA GLY A 118 7.06 -6.71 3.05
C GLY A 118 7.80 -5.58 2.31
N ARG A 119 8.20 -5.84 1.06
CA ARG A 119 8.98 -4.89 0.24
C ARG A 119 8.95 -5.22 -1.25
N PRO A 120 9.10 -4.22 -2.14
CA PRO A 120 9.00 -2.79 -1.85
C PRO A 120 7.53 -2.36 -1.71
N THR A 121 7.20 -1.41 -0.83
CA THR A 121 5.79 -1.00 -0.59
C THR A 121 5.08 -0.46 -1.82
N CYS A 122 5.81 0.20 -2.73
CA CYS A 122 5.24 0.71 -3.97
C CYS A 122 4.67 -0.39 -4.89
N MET A 123 5.02 -1.67 -4.69
CA MET A 123 4.42 -2.77 -5.43
C MET A 123 2.98 -3.10 -4.99
N ALA A 124 2.55 -2.58 -3.84
CA ALA A 124 1.16 -2.73 -3.39
C ALA A 124 0.17 -2.13 -4.40
N LEU A 125 0.55 -1.07 -5.12
CA LEU A 125 -0.32 -0.43 -6.13
C LEU A 125 -0.61 -1.38 -7.31
N PRO A 126 0.40 -1.89 -8.06
CA PRO A 126 0.13 -2.86 -9.13
C PRO A 126 -0.47 -4.17 -8.62
N ALA A 127 -0.07 -4.65 -7.44
CA ALA A 127 -0.67 -5.84 -6.84
C ALA A 127 -2.17 -5.65 -6.57
N ALA A 128 -2.56 -4.47 -6.06
CA ALA A 128 -3.95 -4.16 -5.80
C ALA A 128 -4.76 -4.13 -7.10
N LEU A 129 -4.25 -3.39 -8.09
CA LEU A 129 -4.90 -3.26 -9.40
C LEU A 129 -5.12 -4.61 -10.08
N ALA A 130 -4.20 -5.56 -9.93
CA ALA A 130 -4.31 -6.89 -10.49
C ALA A 130 -5.23 -7.82 -9.68
N GLY A 131 -5.17 -7.76 -8.34
CA GLY A 131 -5.69 -8.84 -7.48
C GLY A 131 -6.80 -8.47 -6.51
N GLY A 132 -7.08 -7.19 -6.26
CA GLY A 132 -8.01 -6.76 -5.20
C GLY A 132 -7.30 -6.02 -4.07
N VAL A 133 -7.88 -6.00 -2.87
CA VAL A 133 -7.30 -5.28 -1.71
C VAL A 133 -6.05 -6.00 -1.20
N VAL A 134 -4.95 -5.27 -1.02
CA VAL A 134 -3.66 -5.80 -0.53
C VAL A 134 -3.14 -5.00 0.66
N ALA A 135 -2.45 -5.67 1.58
CA ALA A 135 -1.75 -5.02 2.68
C ALA A 135 -0.23 -5.00 2.45
N SER A 136 0.46 -3.98 2.97
CA SER A 136 1.92 -3.93 3.08
C SER A 136 2.39 -3.48 4.46
N THR A 137 3.51 -4.01 4.93
CA THR A 137 4.12 -3.60 6.20
C THR A 137 4.90 -2.30 6.12
N GLY A 138 5.05 -1.68 4.95
CA GLY A 138 5.90 -0.50 4.81
C GLY A 138 7.39 -0.85 4.85
N CYS A 139 8.06 -0.86 3.70
CA CYS A 139 9.49 -1.11 3.62
C CYS A 139 10.27 0.08 4.18
N ILE A 140 11.51 -0.15 4.61
CA ILE A 140 12.33 0.87 5.27
C ILE A 140 12.45 2.17 4.45
N GLY A 141 12.62 2.06 3.13
CA GLY A 141 12.67 3.24 2.26
C GLY A 141 11.34 4.01 2.25
N ASN A 142 10.21 3.31 2.18
CA ASN A 142 8.90 3.97 2.25
C ASN A 142 8.70 4.69 3.59
N ARG A 143 9.04 4.05 4.72
CA ARG A 143 8.93 4.64 6.07
C ARG A 143 9.74 5.92 6.20
N VAL A 144 10.99 5.92 5.71
CA VAL A 144 11.84 7.12 5.71
C VAL A 144 11.22 8.28 4.92
N TYR A 145 10.64 8.02 3.74
CA TYR A 145 10.10 9.09 2.89
C TYR A 145 8.68 9.54 3.24
N THR A 146 7.93 8.72 3.98
CA THR A 146 6.55 9.03 4.40
C THR A 146 6.45 9.50 5.84
N GLY A 147 7.42 9.14 6.68
CA GLY A 147 7.35 9.33 8.13
C GLY A 147 6.55 8.24 8.85
N ALA A 148 6.16 7.15 8.17
CA ALA A 148 5.29 6.14 8.77
C ALA A 148 5.96 5.39 9.94
N GLY A 149 5.28 5.35 11.08
CA GLY A 149 5.76 4.78 12.36
C GLY A 149 5.62 3.26 12.45
N ASP A 150 6.33 2.60 13.37
CA ASP A 150 6.30 1.14 13.55
C ASP A 150 4.91 0.59 13.88
N ASP A 151 4.03 1.45 14.40
CA ASP A 151 2.62 1.19 14.66
C ASP A 151 1.72 1.45 13.46
N GLU A 152 2.26 1.65 12.25
CA GLU A 152 1.49 1.87 11.02
C GLU A 152 1.73 0.78 9.98
N LEU A 153 0.64 0.39 9.31
CA LEU A 153 0.62 -0.48 8.13
C LEU A 153 0.02 0.27 6.93
N TYR A 154 0.09 -0.37 5.76
CA TYR A 154 -0.48 0.12 4.52
C TYR A 154 -1.53 -0.86 4.01
N VAL A 155 -2.65 -0.35 3.50
CA VAL A 155 -3.62 -1.11 2.71
C VAL A 155 -3.92 -0.36 1.42
N ALA A 156 -3.72 -1.01 0.28
CA ALA A 156 -4.10 -0.49 -1.02
C ALA A 156 -5.43 -1.12 -1.46
N VAL A 157 -6.43 -0.27 -1.70
CA VAL A 157 -7.76 -0.65 -2.16
C VAL A 157 -7.92 -0.17 -3.60
N PRO A 158 -8.19 -1.06 -4.58
CA PRO A 158 -8.50 -0.62 -5.94
C PRO A 158 -9.76 0.25 -5.95
N GLY A 159 -9.75 1.36 -6.69
CA GLY A 159 -10.88 2.30 -6.69
C GLY A 159 -12.19 1.65 -7.11
N ARG A 160 -12.13 0.71 -8.07
CA ARG A 160 -13.29 -0.11 -8.50
C ARG A 160 -13.96 -0.91 -7.37
N ASP A 161 -13.24 -1.20 -6.29
CA ASP A 161 -13.70 -2.02 -5.16
C ASP A 161 -14.03 -1.16 -3.92
N LEU A 162 -13.71 0.14 -3.94
CA LEU A 162 -13.80 1.03 -2.79
C LEU A 162 -15.21 1.13 -2.21
N ALA A 163 -16.23 1.28 -3.06
CA ALA A 163 -17.62 1.37 -2.63
C ALA A 163 -18.09 0.07 -1.95
N ARG A 164 -17.74 -1.09 -2.52
CA ARG A 164 -18.09 -2.40 -1.94
C ARG A 164 -17.45 -2.62 -0.58
N VAL A 165 -16.21 -2.16 -0.40
CA VAL A 165 -15.53 -2.22 0.90
C VAL A 165 -16.21 -1.27 1.90
N ALA A 166 -16.61 -0.07 1.46
CA ALA A 166 -17.30 0.89 2.31
C ALA A 166 -18.67 0.38 2.78
N ASP A 167 -19.44 -0.27 1.90
CA ASP A 167 -20.74 -0.86 2.22
C ASP A 167 -20.66 -1.92 3.34
N GLU A 168 -19.55 -2.67 3.39
CA GLU A 168 -19.32 -3.68 4.43
C GLU A 168 -18.68 -3.13 5.72
N ALA A 169 -18.09 -1.93 5.67
CA ALA A 169 -17.29 -1.39 6.76
C ALA A 169 -18.11 -1.18 8.04
N GLU A 170 -19.35 -0.69 7.93
CA GLU A 170 -20.22 -0.49 9.10
C GLU A 170 -20.61 -1.82 9.76
N THR A 171 -20.94 -2.83 8.96
CA THR A 171 -21.25 -4.19 9.44
C THR A 171 -20.06 -4.77 10.20
N ILE A 172 -18.85 -4.68 9.62
CA ILE A 172 -17.62 -5.19 10.25
C ILE A 172 -17.28 -4.43 11.53
N ALA A 173 -17.43 -3.10 11.54
CA ALA A 173 -17.17 -2.30 12.73
C ALA A 173 -18.11 -2.67 13.88
N LYS A 174 -19.41 -2.82 13.61
CA LYS A 174 -20.40 -3.25 14.63
C LYS A 174 -20.11 -4.66 15.14
N ALA A 175 -19.78 -5.59 14.23
CA ALA A 175 -19.43 -6.96 14.61
C ALA A 175 -18.18 -6.99 15.50
N ASN A 176 -17.13 -6.25 15.16
CA ASN A 176 -15.91 -6.15 15.97
C ASN A 176 -16.17 -5.55 17.35
N ALA A 177 -17.01 -4.52 17.45
CA ALA A 177 -17.37 -3.94 18.74
C ALA A 177 -18.04 -4.97 19.65
N ALA A 178 -19.06 -5.68 19.15
CA ALA A 178 -19.77 -6.71 19.90
C ALA A 178 -18.86 -7.90 20.28
N LEU A 179 -18.01 -8.35 19.36
CA LEU A 179 -17.06 -9.44 19.62
C LEU A 179 -15.98 -9.01 20.63
N ALA A 180 -15.51 -7.77 20.59
CA ALA A 180 -14.56 -7.27 21.56
C ALA A 180 -15.14 -7.28 22.98
N ASP A 181 -16.41 -6.88 23.15
CA ASP A 181 -17.10 -6.95 24.45
C ASP A 181 -17.24 -8.40 24.93
N TYR A 182 -17.66 -9.30 24.04
CA TYR A 182 -17.74 -10.74 24.31
C TYR A 182 -16.39 -11.31 24.77
N HIS A 183 -15.30 -11.02 24.04
CA HIS A 183 -13.98 -11.55 24.35
C HIS A 183 -13.38 -10.94 25.63
N ARG A 184 -13.65 -9.66 25.93
CA ARG A 184 -13.25 -9.07 27.22
C ARG A 184 -13.96 -9.75 28.40
N GLY A 185 -15.25 -10.04 28.26
CA GLY A 185 -16.01 -10.79 29.27
C GLY A 185 -15.44 -12.19 29.50
N ARG A 186 -15.19 -12.94 28.41
CA ARG A 186 -14.57 -14.27 28.47
C ARG A 186 -13.16 -14.24 29.08
N ARG A 187 -12.34 -13.23 28.75
CA ARG A 187 -11.00 -13.08 29.34
C ARG A 187 -11.07 -12.85 30.84
N ALA A 188 -12.05 -12.08 31.32
CA ALA A 188 -12.24 -11.84 32.74
C ALA A 188 -12.65 -13.12 33.49
N SER A 189 -13.56 -13.93 32.93
CA SER A 189 -13.97 -15.18 33.58
C SER A 189 -12.84 -16.22 33.67
N LEU A 190 -11.99 -16.29 32.63
CA LEU A 190 -10.84 -17.19 32.62
C LEU A 190 -9.70 -16.75 33.55
N ALA A 191 -9.64 -15.48 33.96
CA ALA A 191 -8.62 -14.97 34.86
C ALA A 191 -8.99 -15.16 36.36
N THR A 192 -10.22 -15.58 36.63
CA THR A 192 -10.74 -15.84 37.98
C THR A 192 -10.80 -17.34 38.34
N GLU A 193 -10.45 -18.21 37.39
CA GLU A 193 -10.23 -19.65 37.57
C GLU A 193 -8.74 -19.94 37.77
#